data_AF-A0A968Y7B8-F1
#
_entry.id   AF-A0A968Y7B8-F1
#
_cell.length_a   1.000
_cell.length_b   1.000
_cell.length_c   1.000
_cell.angle_alpha   90.00
_cell.angle_beta   90.00
_cell.angle_gamma   90.00
#
_symmetry.space_group_name_H-M   'P 1'
#
loop_
_entity.id
_entity.type
_entity.pdbx_description
1 polymer ?
#
loop_
_entity_poly.entity_id
_entity_poly.type
_entity_poly.pdbx_seq_one_letter_code
_entity_poly.pdbx_strand_id
1 'polypeptide(L)'
;MTIPAVKLIPVVPPTLAPVPAVHSHNQRSPHPPSTPADLRWSRVEEYFRSRELRPNTHKSYERAFRAFLNWTDKGWQDITARDMDRYKEHLKALPSERGGKRSPATINLALAALQSLFKWLCSRDYIAKDPMLLIEMPKPDPV
;
A
#
# COMPACT_ATOMS: atom_id res chain seq x y z
N MET A 1 47.85 -49.64 -53.77
CA MET A 1 46.38 -49.43 -53.82
C MET A 1 45.86 -49.36 -52.40
N THR A 2 45.47 -48.18 -51.93
CA THR A 2 44.65 -48.00 -50.72
C THR A 2 43.86 -46.72 -50.92
N ILE A 3 42.56 -46.88 -51.12
CA ILE A 3 41.57 -45.81 -51.26
C ILE A 3 41.14 -45.43 -49.85
N PRO A 4 41.35 -44.20 -49.35
CA PRO A 4 40.71 -43.78 -48.11
C PRO A 4 39.26 -43.35 -48.35
N ALA A 5 38.41 -43.70 -47.39
CA ALA A 5 36.96 -43.66 -47.44
C ALA A 5 36.35 -42.25 -47.52
N VAL A 6 35.31 -42.13 -48.34
CA VAL A 6 34.43 -40.97 -48.48
C VAL A 6 33.60 -40.80 -47.21
N LYS A 7 33.75 -39.65 -46.54
CA LYS A 7 32.82 -39.19 -45.50
C LYS A 7 31.81 -38.23 -46.13
N LEU A 8 30.55 -38.64 -46.12
CA LEU A 8 29.40 -37.78 -46.42
C LEU A 8 29.13 -36.87 -45.21
N ILE A 9 29.05 -35.57 -45.42
CA ILE A 9 28.51 -34.61 -44.44
C ILE A 9 27.48 -33.72 -45.16
N PRO A 10 26.31 -33.45 -44.53
CA PRO A 10 25.11 -32.99 -45.21
C PRO A 10 25.09 -31.49 -45.54
N VAL A 11 24.34 -31.16 -46.59
CA VAL A 11 23.97 -29.80 -47.04
C VAL A 11 23.38 -28.98 -45.89
N VAL A 12 23.97 -27.81 -45.64
CA VAL A 12 23.46 -26.80 -44.71
C VAL A 12 22.52 -25.87 -45.50
N PRO A 13 21.23 -25.72 -45.14
CA PRO A 13 20.32 -24.81 -45.83
C PRO A 13 20.62 -23.33 -45.53
N PRO A 14 20.23 -22.41 -46.43
CA PRO A 14 20.60 -21.00 -46.35
C PRO A 14 19.91 -20.27 -45.20
N THR A 15 20.69 -19.38 -44.56
CA THR A 15 20.23 -18.36 -43.62
C THR A 15 19.05 -17.57 -44.19
N LEU A 16 17.86 -17.81 -43.64
CA LEU A 16 16.72 -16.91 -43.74
C LEU A 16 16.60 -16.18 -42.41
N ALA A 17 16.83 -14.88 -42.45
CA ALA A 17 16.60 -13.98 -41.33
C ALA A 17 15.14 -14.06 -40.86
N PRO A 18 14.86 -14.11 -39.55
CA PRO A 18 13.52 -13.84 -39.06
C PRO A 18 13.26 -12.33 -39.08
N VAL A 19 12.22 -11.97 -39.83
CA VAL A 19 11.42 -10.74 -39.77
C VAL A 19 11.28 -10.14 -38.35
N PRO A 20 11.19 -8.81 -38.19
CA PRO A 20 10.89 -8.21 -36.89
C PRO A 20 9.42 -8.50 -36.56
N ALA A 21 9.19 -9.45 -35.67
CA ALA A 21 7.88 -9.69 -35.10
C ALA A 21 7.56 -8.54 -34.13
N VAL A 22 6.72 -7.60 -34.58
CA VAL A 22 5.85 -6.82 -33.71
C VAL A 22 4.96 -7.82 -32.98
N HIS A 23 5.32 -8.16 -31.75
CA HIS A 23 4.40 -8.73 -30.78
C HIS A 23 4.65 -8.10 -29.42
N SER A 24 3.73 -7.21 -29.09
CA SER A 24 3.38 -6.78 -27.75
C SER A 24 3.47 -7.92 -26.75
N HIS A 25 4.49 -7.91 -25.90
CA HIS A 25 4.50 -8.50 -24.56
C HIS A 25 5.43 -7.62 -23.73
N ASN A 26 4.95 -6.42 -23.36
CA ASN A 26 5.62 -5.66 -22.32
C ASN A 26 5.52 -6.50 -21.04
N GLN A 27 6.65 -7.08 -20.67
CA GLN A 27 6.82 -7.97 -19.55
C GLN A 27 6.15 -7.36 -18.31
N ARG A 28 5.05 -7.96 -17.85
CA ARG A 28 4.70 -7.83 -16.44
C ARG A 28 5.78 -8.60 -15.70
N SER A 29 6.72 -7.85 -15.11
CA SER A 29 7.65 -8.41 -14.14
C SER A 29 6.87 -9.29 -13.16
N PRO A 30 7.42 -10.43 -12.72
CA PRO A 30 6.86 -11.13 -11.58
C PRO A 30 7.01 -10.18 -10.39
N HIS A 31 5.93 -9.50 -10.01
CA HIS A 31 5.91 -8.85 -8.71
C HIS A 31 6.20 -9.94 -7.67
N PRO A 32 7.15 -9.75 -6.75
CA PRO A 32 7.27 -10.64 -5.60
C PRO A 32 5.90 -10.77 -4.94
N PRO A 33 5.56 -11.92 -4.35
CA PRO A 33 4.30 -12.08 -3.64
C PRO A 33 4.16 -10.90 -2.69
N SER A 34 3.14 -10.06 -2.94
CA SER A 34 2.94 -8.80 -2.24
C SER A 34 3.02 -9.09 -0.76
N THR A 35 4.05 -8.55 -0.11
CA THR A 35 4.24 -8.70 1.33
C THR A 35 2.95 -8.18 1.98
N PRO A 36 2.49 -8.67 3.14
CA PRO A 36 1.26 -8.15 3.77
C PRO A 36 1.23 -6.61 3.92
N ALA A 37 2.40 -5.95 3.94
CA ALA A 37 2.54 -4.49 3.84
C ALA A 37 2.06 -3.89 2.50
N ASP A 38 2.35 -4.52 1.37
CA ASP A 38 2.03 -4.03 0.02
C ASP A 38 0.51 -4.01 -0.22
N LEU A 39 -0.21 -5.03 0.27
CA LEU A 39 -1.67 -5.08 0.19
C LEU A 39 -2.33 -4.00 1.04
N ARG A 40 -1.72 -3.63 2.18
CA ARG A 40 -2.25 -2.59 3.06
C ARG A 40 -2.13 -1.21 2.41
N TRP A 41 -0.96 -0.89 1.84
CA TRP A 41 -0.74 0.38 1.15
C TRP A 41 -1.54 0.49 -0.15
N SER A 42 -1.69 -0.60 -0.90
CA SER A 42 -2.52 -0.62 -2.12
C SER A 42 -3.95 -0.11 -1.87
N ARG A 43 -4.57 -0.46 -0.73
CA ARG A 43 -5.89 0.05 -0.36
C ARG A 43 -5.91 1.54 -0.04
N VAL A 44 -4.82 2.07 0.51
CA VAL A 44 -4.67 3.52 0.77
C VAL A 44 -4.56 4.28 -0.55
N GLU A 45 -3.82 3.74 -1.52
CA GLU A 45 -3.75 4.35 -2.86
C GLU A 45 -5.09 4.33 -3.58
N GLU A 46 -5.83 3.23 -3.47
CA GLU A 46 -7.18 3.12 -4.03
C GLU A 46 -8.15 4.12 -3.38
N TYR A 47 -8.05 4.29 -2.06
CA TYR A 47 -8.77 5.33 -1.33
C TYR A 47 -8.45 6.72 -1.88
N PHE A 48 -7.17 7.06 -2.07
CA PHE A 48 -6.77 8.36 -2.62
C PHE A 48 -7.24 8.56 -4.05
N ARG A 49 -7.19 7.53 -4.91
CA ARG A 49 -7.73 7.61 -6.28
C ARG A 49 -9.24 7.82 -6.31
N SER A 50 -9.96 7.31 -5.31
CA SER A 50 -11.41 7.43 -5.22
C SER A 50 -11.91 8.78 -4.69
N ARG A 51 -11.03 9.63 -4.15
CA ARG A 51 -11.40 10.91 -3.53
C ARG A 51 -10.60 12.07 -4.10
N GLU A 52 -11.29 13.14 -4.45
CA GLU A 52 -10.65 14.43 -4.75
C GLU A 52 -10.36 15.19 -3.46
N LEU A 53 -9.25 14.84 -2.81
CA LEU A 53 -8.74 15.56 -1.65
C LEU A 53 -7.90 16.76 -2.09
N ARG A 54 -7.99 17.85 -1.32
CA ARG A 54 -7.06 18.98 -1.48
C ARG A 54 -5.61 18.50 -1.24
N PRO A 55 -4.61 19.04 -1.94
CA PRO A 55 -3.21 18.57 -1.84
C PRO A 55 -2.66 18.56 -0.41
N ASN A 56 -3.01 19.55 0.40
CA ASN A 56 -2.58 19.63 1.80
C ASN A 56 -3.24 18.53 2.66
N THR A 57 -4.53 18.28 2.46
CA THR A 57 -5.25 17.20 3.14
C THR A 57 -4.71 15.84 2.75
N HIS A 58 -4.39 15.65 1.47
CA HIS A 58 -3.75 14.43 0.98
C HIS A 58 -2.44 14.15 1.72
N LYS A 59 -1.50 15.10 1.75
CA LYS A 59 -0.22 14.95 2.44
C LYS A 59 -0.39 14.66 3.94
N SER A 60 -1.33 15.34 4.58
CA SER A 60 -1.65 15.10 6.00
C SER A 60 -2.18 13.69 6.25
N TYR A 61 -3.11 13.22 5.42
CA TYR A 61 -3.68 11.88 5.55
C TYR A 61 -2.67 10.80 5.24
N GLU A 62 -1.85 11.00 4.20
CA GLU A 62 -0.78 10.09 3.82
C GLU A 62 0.21 9.88 4.97
N ARG A 63 0.63 10.97 5.63
CA ARG A 63 1.49 10.90 6.83
C ARG A 63 0.82 10.13 7.96
N ALA A 64 -0.47 10.36 8.20
CA ALA A 64 -1.23 9.65 9.22
C ALA A 64 -1.32 8.14 8.92
N PHE A 65 -1.62 7.76 7.68
CA PHE A 65 -1.70 6.36 7.26
C PHE A 65 -0.36 5.64 7.34
N ARG A 66 0.73 6.28 6.90
CA ARG A 66 2.09 5.72 7.06
C ARG A 66 2.44 5.52 8.53
N ALA A 67 2.16 6.51 9.38
CA ALA A 67 2.42 6.39 10.82
C ALA A 67 1.62 5.25 11.46
N PHE A 68 0.38 5.03 11.02
CA PHE A 68 -0.45 3.93 11.50
C PHE A 68 0.05 2.57 11.01
N LEU A 69 0.36 2.44 9.72
CA LEU A 69 0.86 1.19 9.13
C LEU A 69 2.26 0.80 9.63
N ASN A 70 3.07 1.76 10.05
CA ASN A 70 4.34 1.48 10.72
C ASN A 70 4.15 1.03 12.18
N TRP A 71 3.01 1.35 12.80
CA TRP A 71 2.73 0.99 14.19
C TRP A 71 2.12 -0.40 14.34
N THR A 72 1.37 -0.87 13.33
CA THR A 72 0.74 -2.19 13.34
C THR A 72 1.10 -2.98 12.09
N ASP A 73 1.31 -4.28 12.23
CA ASP A 73 1.45 -5.20 11.10
C ASP A 73 0.16 -5.93 10.72
N LYS A 74 -0.94 -5.63 11.42
CA LYS A 74 -2.23 -6.27 11.19
C LYS A 74 -2.83 -5.89 9.84
N GLY A 75 -3.49 -6.86 9.21
CA GLY A 75 -4.33 -6.62 8.03
C GLY A 75 -5.54 -5.75 8.38
N TRP A 76 -6.11 -5.06 7.39
CA TRP A 76 -7.25 -4.17 7.60
C TRP A 76 -8.45 -4.85 8.27
N GLN A 77 -8.64 -6.14 8.04
CA GLN A 77 -9.73 -6.96 8.60
C GLN A 77 -9.50 -7.37 10.06
N ASP A 78 -8.24 -7.43 10.51
CA ASP A 78 -7.85 -7.86 11.85
C ASP A 78 -7.77 -6.69 12.85
N ILE A 79 -7.95 -5.46 12.36
CA ILE A 79 -7.91 -4.25 13.18
C ILE A 79 -9.21 -4.16 13.97
N THR A 80 -9.07 -4.16 15.30
CA THR A 80 -10.20 -4.05 16.23
C THR A 80 -10.29 -2.65 16.84
N ALA A 81 -11.45 -2.31 17.42
CA ALA A 81 -11.61 -1.06 18.17
C ALA A 81 -10.56 -0.91 19.29
N ARG A 82 -10.20 -2.02 19.96
CA ARG A 82 -9.15 -2.04 20.99
C ARG A 82 -7.77 -1.68 20.45
N ASP A 83 -7.44 -2.09 19.23
CA ASP A 83 -6.19 -1.69 18.58
C ASP A 83 -6.19 -0.20 18.31
N MET A 84 -7.36 0.36 17.99
CA MET A 84 -7.45 1.79 17.77
C MET A 84 -7.37 2.63 19.04
N ASP A 85 -7.92 2.16 20.16
CA ASP A 85 -7.71 2.79 21.47
C ASP A 85 -6.23 2.79 21.84
N ARG A 86 -5.54 1.67 21.65
CA ARG A 86 -4.08 1.57 21.84
C ARG A 86 -3.32 2.52 20.93
N TYR A 87 -3.74 2.66 19.67
CA TYR A 87 -3.13 3.62 18.76
C TYR A 87 -3.34 5.07 19.21
N LYS A 88 -4.53 5.40 19.70
CA LYS A 88 -4.83 6.73 20.26
C LYS A 88 -3.96 7.03 21.48
N GLU A 89 -3.75 6.06 22.37
CA GLU A 89 -2.81 6.18 23.50
C GLU A 89 -1.37 6.34 23.01
N HIS A 90 -0.96 5.57 22.01
CA HIS A 90 0.35 5.69 21.39
C HIS A 90 0.57 7.11 20.81
N LEU A 91 -0.40 7.66 20.09
CA LEU A 91 -0.35 9.02 19.56
C LEU A 91 -0.21 10.09 20.64
N LYS A 92 -0.82 9.89 21.82
CA LYS A 92 -0.70 10.79 22.98
C LYS A 92 0.67 10.67 23.66
N ALA A 93 1.26 9.48 23.66
CA ALA A 93 2.58 9.21 24.23
C ALA A 93 3.73 9.71 23.33
N LEU A 94 3.49 9.86 22.02
CA LEU A 94 4.50 10.34 21.10
C LEU A 94 4.87 11.82 21.35
N PRO A 95 6.17 12.14 21.41
CA PRO A 95 6.61 13.52 21.46
C PRO A 95 6.31 14.23 20.12
N SER A 96 6.04 15.53 20.22
CA SER A 96 5.95 16.45 19.09
C SER A 96 7.36 16.77 18.56
N GLU A 97 7.48 17.12 17.28
CA GLU A 97 8.78 17.48 16.64
C GLU A 97 9.50 18.64 17.33
N ARG A 98 8.75 19.49 18.05
CA ARG A 98 9.29 20.65 18.79
C ARG A 98 9.61 20.34 20.26
N GLY A 99 9.55 19.07 20.68
CA GLY A 99 9.57 18.65 22.08
C GLY A 99 8.22 18.89 22.76
N GLY A 100 7.83 18.00 23.67
CA GLY A 100 6.54 18.05 24.36
C GLY A 100 5.46 17.14 23.77
N LYS A 101 4.25 17.16 24.34
CA LYS A 101 3.15 16.28 23.91
C LYS A 101 2.63 16.69 22.53
N ARG A 102 2.19 15.72 21.72
CA ARG A 102 1.50 16.01 20.45
C ARG A 102 0.24 16.83 20.68
N SER A 103 0.01 17.81 19.81
CA SER A 103 -1.20 18.65 19.91
C SER A 103 -2.46 17.81 19.69
N PRO A 104 -3.58 18.13 20.38
CA PRO A 104 -4.86 17.45 20.15
C PRO A 104 -5.31 17.53 18.70
N ALA A 105 -5.03 18.65 18.02
CA ALA A 105 -5.34 18.84 16.61
C ALA A 105 -4.64 17.82 15.70
N THR A 106 -3.37 17.51 15.96
CA THR A 106 -2.62 16.48 15.21
C THR A 106 -3.18 15.09 15.46
N ILE A 107 -3.56 14.78 16.71
CA ILE A 107 -4.15 13.49 17.08
C ILE A 107 -5.53 13.35 16.41
N ASN A 108 -6.37 14.38 16.48
CA ASN A 108 -7.66 14.42 15.82
C ASN A 108 -7.55 14.28 14.30
N LEU A 109 -6.57 14.92 13.68
CA LEU A 109 -6.30 14.76 12.24
C LEU A 109 -5.98 13.31 11.88
N ALA A 110 -5.12 12.65 12.66
CA ALA A 110 -4.75 11.26 12.42
C ALA A 110 -5.95 10.32 12.60
N LEU A 111 -6.73 10.50 13.66
CA LEU A 111 -7.94 9.72 13.90
C LEU A 111 -9.02 9.96 12.84
N ALA A 112 -9.25 11.21 12.44
CA ALA A 112 -10.20 11.54 11.38
C ALA A 112 -9.80 10.97 10.02
N ALA A 113 -8.50 10.98 9.70
CA ALA A 113 -7.98 10.35 8.48
C ALA A 113 -8.29 8.85 8.47
N LEU A 114 -7.98 8.16 9.58
CA LEU A 114 -8.26 6.74 9.72
C LEU A 114 -9.75 6.44 9.67
N GLN A 115 -10.60 7.25 10.31
CA GLN A 115 -12.05 7.07 10.29
C GLN A 115 -12.59 7.17 8.87
N SER A 116 -12.09 8.13 8.08
CA SER A 116 -12.46 8.28 6.68
C SER A 116 -12.03 7.10 5.83
N LEU A 117 -10.86 6.52 6.11
CA LEU A 117 -10.36 5.30 5.45
C LEU A 117 -11.20 4.08 5.82
N PHE A 118 -11.42 3.80 7.11
CA PHE A 118 -12.21 2.65 7.56
C PHE A 118 -13.65 2.70 7.07
N LYS A 119 -14.28 3.89 7.11
CA LYS A 119 -15.61 4.10 6.52
C LYS A 119 -15.63 3.77 5.03
N TRP A 120 -14.59 4.16 4.28
CA TRP A 120 -14.46 3.83 2.87
C TRP A 120 -14.21 2.32 2.64
N LEU A 121 -13.40 1.68 3.49
CA LEU A 121 -13.14 0.24 3.43
C LEU A 121 -14.43 -0.57 3.67
N CYS A 122 -15.26 -0.16 4.62
CA CYS A 122 -16.59 -0.75 4.82
C CYS A 122 -17.53 -0.49 3.64
N SER A 123 -17.50 0.71 3.06
CA SER A 123 -18.35 1.05 1.90
C SER A 123 -17.99 0.27 0.62
N ARG A 124 -16.81 -0.34 0.58
CA ARG A 124 -16.30 -1.16 -0.53
C ARG A 124 -16.27 -2.65 -0.20
N ASP A 125 -16.88 -3.06 0.92
CA ASP A 125 -16.95 -4.44 1.41
C ASP A 125 -15.58 -5.09 1.68
N TYR A 126 -14.52 -4.29 1.88
CA TYR A 126 -13.20 -4.82 2.25
C TYR A 126 -13.15 -5.29 3.71
N ILE A 127 -13.95 -4.66 4.58
CA ILE A 127 -14.09 -4.99 6.00
C ILE A 127 -15.57 -5.00 6.36
N ALA A 128 -16.00 -6.01 7.12
CA ALA A 128 -17.39 -6.17 7.53
C ALA A 128 -17.85 -5.18 8.63
N LYS A 129 -16.92 -4.63 9.43
CA LYS A 129 -17.23 -3.76 10.57
C LYS A 129 -16.25 -2.61 10.66
N ASP A 130 -16.74 -1.42 10.96
CA ASP A 130 -15.91 -0.23 11.19
C ASP A 130 -15.33 -0.25 12.62
N PRO A 131 -14.00 -0.44 12.81
CA PRO A 131 -13.38 -0.45 14.12
C PRO A 131 -13.30 0.95 14.75
N MET A 132 -13.55 2.02 14.00
CA MET A 132 -13.52 3.40 14.49
C MET A 132 -14.87 3.90 15.02
N LEU A 133 -15.93 3.13 14.86
CA LEU A 133 -17.29 3.59 15.15
C LEU A 133 -17.52 3.97 16.63
N LEU A 134 -16.72 3.40 17.54
CA LEU A 134 -16.81 3.62 18.99
C LEU A 134 -15.73 4.55 19.56
N ILE A 135 -14.84 5.09 18.73
CA ILE A 135 -13.70 5.88 19.21
C ILE A 135 -14.12 7.33 19.41
N GLU A 136 -14.00 7.81 20.64
CA GLU A 136 -14.19 9.23 20.93
C GLU A 136 -12.98 10.06 20.46
N MET A 137 -13.23 11.12 19.69
CA MET A 137 -12.19 12.08 19.33
C MET A 137 -11.81 12.93 20.56
N PRO A 138 -10.51 13.15 20.86
CA PRO A 138 -10.14 14.05 21.94
C PRO A 138 -10.73 15.45 21.71
N LYS A 139 -11.35 16.00 22.77
CA LYS A 139 -11.87 17.37 22.73
C LYS A 139 -10.72 18.34 22.38
N PRO A 140 -10.93 19.28 21.45
CA PRO A 140 -9.96 20.35 21.26
C PRO A 140 -9.83 21.12 22.57
N ASP A 141 -8.59 21.46 22.96
CA ASP A 141 -8.37 22.34 24.11
C ASP A 141 -9.14 23.66 23.87
N PRO A 142 -9.84 24.20 24.88
CA PRO A 142 -10.47 25.51 24.75
C PRO A 142 -9.37 26.55 24.50
N VAL A 143 -9.51 27.28 23.39
CA VAL A 143 -8.66 28.41 22.99
C VAL A 143 -8.85 29.57 23.95
#